data_AF-A0A8H7BQD6-F1
#
_entry.id   AF-A0A8H7BQD6-F1
#
_cell.length_a   1.000
_cell.length_b   1.000
_cell.length_c   1.000
_cell.angle_alpha   90.00
_cell.angle_beta   90.00
_cell.angle_gamma   90.00
#
_symmetry.space_group_name_H-M   'P 1'
#
loop_
_entity.id
_entity.type
_entity.pdbx_description
1 polymer ?
#
loop_
_entity_poly.entity_id
_entity_poly.type
_entity_poly.pdbx_seq_one_letter_code
_entity_poly.pdbx_strand_id
1 'polypeptide(L)'
;MSPQHSFHHCPLRSSSLLIVSQAKQTIVSATDELFDLLGYTPSQLIGHNLAILDLHRPHPTRVLARHESQGQVLLEVCVHPDPLDPSAGLDYWLLRPAYTPHTLLSPSLSIPQIPTTTQSSSAMTVLRLDNHGTIELAHLSPAFRQPVSELLDRPLLSFLHPTDVRTIRWQSPEDQYEWMTLTVMNVPRRLSCAALEDPLNKPICILRPIRSEGSCAAATSVNGFLRFISAIHGATMTAAVWSTSIEKAIEAMQLAVHHANTYMVEFLAHMLISVADLVMDYVEPGGEWQRDAYPVVHVEQGNKVRETVELRQRLGRLSRRLAFVQQMRKWAGSSYVAQRSLETLGIVGIFDYIEESVRKAA
;
A
#
# COMPACT_ATOMS: atom_id res chain seq x y z
N MET A 1 -4.85 2.65 -17.67
CA MET A 1 -3.43 3.01 -17.81
C MET A 1 -2.76 1.84 -18.48
N SER A 2 -2.16 2.05 -19.64
CA SER A 2 -1.44 0.98 -20.32
C SER A 2 -0.11 0.74 -19.61
N PRO A 3 0.26 -0.52 -19.32
CA PRO A 3 1.52 -0.83 -18.68
C PRO A 3 2.70 -0.39 -19.57
N GLN A 4 3.81 -0.02 -18.95
CA GLN A 4 5.05 0.36 -19.66
C GLN A 4 5.77 -0.81 -20.33
N HIS A 5 5.21 -2.02 -20.26
CA HIS A 5 5.80 -3.24 -20.79
C HIS A 5 4.75 -4.04 -21.57
N SER A 6 5.22 -4.87 -22.51
CA SER A 6 4.37 -5.79 -23.26
C SER A 6 3.90 -6.96 -22.40
N PHE A 7 2.77 -7.57 -22.76
CA PHE A 7 2.23 -8.74 -22.06
C PHE A 7 3.28 -9.85 -21.89
N HIS A 8 4.08 -10.11 -22.93
CA HIS A 8 5.12 -11.15 -22.89
C HIS A 8 6.24 -10.92 -21.87
N HIS A 9 6.49 -9.66 -21.51
CA HIS A 9 7.49 -9.24 -20.53
C HIS A 9 6.88 -8.82 -19.19
N CYS A 10 5.59 -9.08 -18.98
CA CYS A 10 4.94 -8.72 -17.73
C CYS A 10 5.51 -9.55 -16.57
N PRO A 11 5.98 -8.91 -15.47
CA PRO A 11 6.47 -9.64 -14.30
C PRO A 11 5.37 -10.48 -13.62
N LEU A 12 4.10 -10.14 -13.87
CA LEU A 12 2.94 -10.89 -13.37
C LEU A 12 2.42 -11.94 -14.36
N ARG A 13 3.07 -12.14 -15.52
CA ARG A 13 2.61 -13.08 -16.57
C ARG A 13 2.43 -14.51 -16.05
N SER A 14 3.21 -14.89 -15.05
CA SER A 14 3.16 -16.19 -14.40
C SER A 14 2.26 -16.24 -13.18
N SER A 15 1.45 -15.20 -12.90
CA SER A 15 0.53 -15.14 -11.75
C SER A 15 -0.89 -15.52 -12.14
N SER A 16 -1.87 -15.29 -11.26
CA SER A 16 -3.29 -15.53 -11.55
C SER A 16 -3.79 -14.62 -12.67
N LEU A 17 -4.74 -15.09 -13.46
CA LEU A 17 -5.28 -14.37 -14.63
C LEU A 17 -6.79 -14.19 -14.48
N LEU A 18 -7.26 -12.98 -14.74
CA LEU A 18 -8.66 -12.61 -14.85
C LEU A 18 -8.89 -11.95 -16.21
N ILE A 19 -9.84 -12.45 -16.99
CA ILE A 19 -10.17 -11.89 -18.31
C ILE A 19 -11.49 -11.13 -18.18
N VAL A 20 -11.49 -9.86 -18.56
CA VAL A 20 -12.64 -8.95 -18.45
C VAL A 20 -13.03 -8.41 -19.82
N SER A 21 -14.32 -8.42 -20.14
CA SER A 21 -14.82 -7.72 -21.33
C SER A 21 -14.93 -6.22 -21.04
N GLN A 22 -14.18 -5.40 -21.77
CA GLN A 22 -14.18 -3.94 -21.59
C GLN A 22 -15.57 -3.33 -21.83
N ALA A 23 -16.26 -3.75 -22.88
CA ALA A 23 -17.54 -3.19 -23.29
C ALA A 23 -18.65 -3.43 -22.24
N LYS A 24 -18.65 -4.60 -21.62
CA LYS A 24 -19.70 -5.00 -20.66
C LYS A 24 -19.26 -4.88 -19.20
N GLN A 25 -17.96 -4.67 -18.97
CA GLN A 25 -17.34 -4.79 -17.65
C GLN A 25 -17.70 -6.12 -16.97
N THR A 26 -17.74 -7.22 -17.73
CA THR A 26 -18.10 -8.55 -17.23
C THR A 26 -16.87 -9.45 -17.19
N ILE A 27 -16.77 -10.26 -16.14
CA ILE A 27 -15.73 -11.28 -16.00
C ILE A 27 -16.03 -12.42 -16.99
N VAL A 28 -15.12 -12.68 -17.91
CA VAL A 28 -15.26 -13.70 -18.95
C VAL A 28 -14.70 -15.04 -18.47
N SER A 29 -13.53 -15.01 -17.83
CA SER A 29 -12.85 -16.20 -17.29
C SER A 29 -11.85 -15.78 -16.20
N ALA A 30 -11.47 -16.71 -15.34
CA ALA A 30 -10.37 -16.55 -14.39
C ALA A 30 -9.64 -17.88 -14.16
N THR A 31 -8.44 -17.83 -13.59
CA THR A 31 -7.72 -19.03 -13.14
C THR A 31 -8.26 -19.57 -11.82
N ASP A 32 -8.03 -20.86 -11.56
CA ASP A 32 -8.42 -21.52 -10.30
C ASP A 32 -7.75 -20.88 -9.09
N GLU A 33 -6.49 -20.45 -9.21
CA GLU A 33 -5.79 -19.77 -8.13
C GLU A 33 -6.43 -18.43 -7.76
N LEU A 34 -7.13 -17.76 -8.71
CA LEU A 34 -7.86 -16.53 -8.40
C LEU A 34 -9.15 -16.82 -7.63
N PHE A 35 -9.85 -17.91 -7.99
CA PHE A 35 -11.04 -18.37 -7.27
C PHE A 35 -10.70 -18.69 -5.83
N ASP A 36 -9.63 -19.46 -5.62
CA ASP A 36 -9.13 -19.79 -4.28
C ASP A 36 -8.68 -18.54 -3.52
N LEU A 37 -8.00 -17.60 -4.19
CA LEU A 37 -7.51 -16.37 -3.58
C LEU A 37 -8.62 -15.42 -3.10
N LEU A 38 -9.72 -15.34 -3.84
CA LEU A 38 -10.84 -14.45 -3.53
C LEU A 38 -11.98 -15.17 -2.80
N GLY A 39 -11.89 -16.49 -2.67
CA GLY A 39 -12.91 -17.35 -2.06
C GLY A 39 -14.21 -17.43 -2.86
N TYR A 40 -14.22 -17.14 -4.16
CA TYR A 40 -15.44 -17.29 -4.98
C TYR A 40 -15.39 -18.57 -5.79
N THR A 41 -16.55 -19.19 -5.97
CA THR A 41 -16.75 -20.25 -6.97
C THR A 41 -16.82 -19.67 -8.39
N PRO A 42 -16.50 -20.47 -9.43
CA PRO A 42 -16.57 -20.00 -10.83
C PRO A 42 -17.95 -19.44 -11.22
N SER A 43 -19.04 -20.02 -10.71
CA SER A 43 -20.41 -19.58 -10.98
C SER A 43 -20.78 -18.24 -10.34
N GLN A 44 -20.05 -17.79 -9.30
CA GLN A 44 -20.25 -16.49 -8.67
C GLN A 44 -19.53 -15.35 -9.39
N LEU A 45 -18.44 -15.64 -10.13
CA LEU A 45 -17.67 -14.62 -10.84
C LEU A 45 -17.90 -14.63 -12.35
N ILE A 46 -17.87 -15.79 -13.00
CA ILE A 46 -17.91 -15.86 -14.48
C ILE A 46 -19.29 -15.41 -14.98
N GLY A 47 -19.29 -14.44 -15.89
CA GLY A 47 -20.50 -13.84 -16.46
C GLY A 47 -21.07 -12.69 -15.63
N HIS A 48 -20.55 -12.44 -14.43
CA HIS A 48 -20.97 -11.33 -13.58
C HIS A 48 -20.16 -10.05 -13.88
N ASN A 49 -20.72 -8.91 -13.46
CA ASN A 49 -20.06 -7.61 -13.60
C ASN A 49 -18.84 -7.52 -12.65
N LEU A 50 -17.74 -6.93 -13.12
CA LEU A 50 -16.49 -6.74 -12.37
C LEU A 50 -16.71 -5.99 -11.04
N ALA A 51 -17.76 -5.18 -10.95
CA ALA A 51 -18.15 -4.47 -9.72
C ALA A 51 -18.44 -5.40 -8.54
N ILE A 52 -18.71 -6.70 -8.75
CA ILE A 52 -18.86 -7.67 -7.65
C ILE A 52 -17.61 -7.75 -6.77
N LEU A 53 -16.43 -7.52 -7.36
CA LEU A 53 -15.16 -7.53 -6.66
C LEU A 53 -14.88 -6.24 -5.87
N ASP A 54 -15.76 -5.23 -5.95
CA ASP A 54 -15.66 -3.94 -5.23
C ASP A 54 -14.23 -3.38 -5.23
N LEU A 55 -13.66 -3.23 -6.43
CA LEU A 55 -12.24 -2.94 -6.61
C LEU A 55 -11.92 -1.50 -6.18
N HIS A 56 -11.24 -1.35 -5.04
CA HIS A 56 -10.70 -0.07 -4.59
C HIS A 56 -9.22 0.04 -4.97
N ARG A 57 -8.78 1.17 -5.53
CA ARG A 57 -7.40 1.35 -6.03
C ARG A 57 -6.61 2.32 -5.17
N PRO A 58 -5.90 1.83 -4.13
CA PRO A 58 -4.99 2.67 -3.36
C PRO A 58 -3.73 3.08 -4.14
N HIS A 59 -3.35 2.33 -5.18
CA HIS A 59 -2.16 2.60 -6.01
C HIS A 59 -2.41 2.21 -7.47
N PRO A 60 -1.72 2.80 -8.47
CA PRO A 60 -1.88 2.41 -9.88
C PRO A 60 -1.67 0.92 -10.17
N THR A 61 -0.83 0.26 -9.38
CA THR A 61 -0.47 -1.17 -9.52
C THR A 61 -1.05 -2.04 -8.40
N ARG A 62 -1.81 -1.47 -7.44
CA ARG A 62 -2.38 -2.22 -6.32
C ARG A 62 -3.86 -1.93 -6.16
N VAL A 63 -4.61 -2.98 -5.90
CA VAL A 63 -6.08 -2.97 -5.82
C VAL A 63 -6.49 -3.79 -4.61
N LEU A 64 -7.37 -3.24 -3.79
CA LEU A 64 -8.13 -3.99 -2.80
C LEU A 64 -9.34 -4.58 -3.51
N ALA A 65 -9.45 -5.90 -3.51
CA ALA A 65 -10.59 -6.63 -4.04
C ALA A 65 -11.36 -7.27 -2.89
N ARG A 66 -12.69 -7.26 -2.95
CA ARG A 66 -13.55 -7.94 -2.00
C ARG A 66 -13.40 -9.45 -2.13
N HIS A 67 -13.04 -10.11 -1.04
CA HIS A 67 -13.12 -11.55 -0.85
C HIS A 67 -14.52 -11.96 -0.39
N GLU A 68 -14.97 -13.16 -0.76
CA GLU A 68 -16.32 -13.66 -0.41
C GLU A 68 -16.60 -13.62 1.11
N SER A 69 -15.71 -14.20 1.92
CA SER A 69 -15.85 -14.31 3.37
C SER A 69 -14.89 -13.48 4.23
N GLN A 70 -13.73 -13.06 3.71
CA GLN A 70 -12.64 -12.45 4.50
C GLN A 70 -12.56 -10.93 4.43
N GLY A 71 -13.53 -10.26 3.79
CA GLY A 71 -13.52 -8.80 3.63
C GLY A 71 -12.79 -8.37 2.36
N GLN A 72 -11.60 -7.76 2.47
CA GLN A 72 -10.82 -7.25 1.33
C GLN A 72 -9.41 -7.85 1.29
N VAL A 73 -8.92 -8.13 0.09
CA VAL A 73 -7.59 -8.68 -0.19
C VAL A 73 -6.82 -7.69 -1.07
N LEU A 74 -5.59 -7.36 -0.67
CA LEU A 74 -4.72 -6.48 -1.45
C LEU A 74 -3.99 -7.29 -2.54
N LEU A 75 -4.19 -6.89 -3.78
CA LEU A 75 -3.64 -7.50 -4.98
C LEU A 75 -2.73 -6.51 -5.70
N GLU A 76 -1.62 -7.02 -6.24
CA GLU A 76 -0.89 -6.33 -7.29
C GLU A 76 -1.48 -6.73 -8.65
N VAL A 77 -1.76 -5.73 -9.48
CA VAL A 77 -2.41 -5.94 -10.78
C VAL A 77 -1.58 -5.35 -11.91
N CYS A 78 -1.56 -6.05 -13.03
CA CYS A 78 -1.14 -5.51 -14.31
C CYS A 78 -2.20 -5.84 -15.36
N VAL A 79 -2.70 -4.80 -16.04
CA VAL A 79 -3.79 -4.94 -17.02
C VAL A 79 -3.24 -4.75 -18.41
N HIS A 80 -3.45 -5.74 -19.28
CA HIS A 80 -3.06 -5.69 -20.69
C HIS A 80 -4.30 -5.85 -21.57
N PRO A 81 -4.36 -5.17 -22.74
CA PRO A 81 -5.31 -5.60 -23.77
C PRO A 81 -4.99 -7.02 -24.23
N ASP A 82 -5.97 -7.71 -24.79
CA ASP A 82 -5.80 -9.05 -25.34
C ASP A 82 -4.55 -9.14 -26.23
N PRO A 83 -3.55 -9.98 -25.86
CA PRO A 83 -2.32 -10.10 -26.60
C PRO A 83 -2.49 -10.81 -27.95
N LEU A 84 -3.58 -11.54 -28.16
CA LEU A 84 -3.87 -12.28 -29.39
C LEU A 84 -4.71 -11.44 -30.36
N ASP A 85 -5.71 -10.72 -29.84
CA ASP A 85 -6.56 -9.83 -30.63
C ASP A 85 -6.95 -8.56 -29.85
N PRO A 86 -6.16 -7.47 -29.97
CA PRO A 86 -6.47 -6.21 -29.29
C PRO A 86 -7.84 -5.62 -29.65
N SER A 87 -8.44 -6.02 -30.77
CA SER A 87 -9.76 -5.54 -31.22
C SER A 87 -10.93 -6.25 -30.55
N ALA A 88 -10.69 -7.39 -29.89
CA ALA A 88 -11.72 -8.15 -29.17
C ALA A 88 -12.31 -7.41 -27.96
N GLY A 89 -11.66 -6.33 -27.50
CA GLY A 89 -12.12 -5.54 -26.36
C GLY A 89 -12.07 -6.34 -25.05
N LEU A 90 -11.10 -7.24 -24.92
CA LEU A 90 -10.83 -7.99 -23.70
C LEU A 90 -9.59 -7.42 -23.00
N ASP A 91 -9.68 -7.32 -21.67
CA ASP A 91 -8.58 -6.99 -20.79
C ASP A 91 -8.11 -8.25 -20.03
N TYR A 92 -6.81 -8.49 -20.07
CA TYR A 92 -6.10 -9.52 -19.33
C TYR A 92 -5.50 -8.90 -18.07
N TRP A 93 -6.11 -9.19 -16.93
CA TRP A 93 -5.70 -8.74 -15.61
C TRP A 93 -4.84 -9.83 -14.97
N LEU A 94 -3.54 -9.60 -14.93
CA LEU A 94 -2.58 -10.45 -14.25
C LEU A 94 -2.48 -10.00 -12.78
N LEU A 95 -2.77 -10.91 -11.86
CA LEU A 95 -3.03 -10.63 -10.46
C LEU A 95 -2.15 -11.51 -9.57
N ARG A 96 -1.57 -10.92 -8.53
CA ARG A 96 -0.95 -11.68 -7.42
C ARG A 96 -1.27 -11.03 -6.08
N PRO A 97 -1.29 -11.80 -4.97
CA PRO A 97 -1.36 -11.21 -3.64
C PRO A 97 -0.21 -10.21 -3.44
N ALA A 98 -0.54 -8.99 -3.02
CA ALA A 98 0.47 -8.02 -2.63
C ALA A 98 0.91 -8.36 -1.20
N TYR A 99 2.08 -8.97 -1.06
CA TYR A 99 2.69 -9.15 0.25
C TYR A 99 3.06 -7.78 0.82
N THR A 100 2.29 -7.28 1.78
CA THR A 100 2.75 -6.21 2.65
C THR A 100 3.63 -6.85 3.73
N PRO A 101 4.94 -6.56 3.80
CA PRO A 101 5.78 -7.03 4.91
C PRO A 101 5.38 -6.42 6.28
N HIS A 102 4.27 -5.68 6.36
CA HIS A 102 3.84 -4.96 7.55
C HIS A 102 2.31 -5.00 7.67
N THR A 103 1.78 -5.99 8.38
CA THR A 103 0.50 -5.87 9.09
C THR A 103 0.46 -6.87 10.24
N LEU A 104 1.28 -6.59 11.28
CA LEU A 104 1.20 -7.23 12.60
C LEU A 104 0.29 -6.47 13.57
N LEU A 105 -0.52 -5.49 13.13
CA LEU A 105 -1.38 -4.73 14.03
C LEU A 105 -2.69 -4.33 13.34
N SER A 106 -3.72 -5.17 13.49
CA SER A 106 -5.10 -4.72 13.64
C SER A 106 -5.69 -5.49 14.83
N PRO A 107 -6.10 -4.80 15.92
CA PRO A 107 -6.67 -5.43 17.09
C PRO A 107 -8.19 -5.44 16.94
N SER A 108 -8.76 -6.49 16.36
CA SER A 108 -10.10 -7.02 16.66
C SER A 108 -10.51 -8.02 15.59
N LEU A 109 -11.22 -9.06 16.05
CA LEU A 109 -11.73 -10.22 15.33
C LEU A 109 -10.72 -11.36 15.13
N SER A 110 -10.82 -12.30 16.06
CA SER A 110 -10.58 -13.74 15.91
C SER A 110 -9.56 -14.14 14.84
N ILE A 111 -8.38 -14.53 15.32
CA ILE A 111 -7.46 -15.43 14.62
C ILE A 111 -8.31 -16.52 13.95
N PRO A 112 -8.38 -16.59 12.60
CA PRO A 112 -8.73 -17.85 11.98
C PRO A 112 -7.59 -18.76 12.38
N GLN A 113 -7.87 -19.73 13.25
CA GLN A 113 -7.08 -20.95 13.28
C GLN A 113 -6.82 -21.31 11.82
N ILE A 114 -5.54 -21.42 11.45
CA ILE A 114 -5.14 -22.02 10.19
C ILE A 114 -5.97 -23.29 10.09
N PRO A 115 -6.97 -23.36 9.20
CA PRO A 115 -7.62 -24.63 9.02
C PRO A 115 -6.51 -25.50 8.45
N THR A 116 -6.17 -26.55 9.19
CA THR A 116 -5.65 -27.81 8.65
C THR A 116 -6.70 -28.44 7.72
N THR A 117 -7.34 -27.63 6.88
CA THR A 117 -7.97 -28.07 5.64
C THR A 117 -6.83 -28.54 4.77
N THR A 118 -6.79 -29.86 4.60
CA THR A 118 -6.22 -30.57 3.44
C THR A 118 -5.71 -29.59 2.40
N GLN A 119 -4.38 -29.50 2.27
CA GLN A 119 -3.74 -28.90 1.10
C GLN A 119 -4.58 -29.32 -0.11
N SER A 120 -5.40 -28.39 -0.63
CA SER A 120 -5.85 -28.45 -2.01
C SER A 120 -4.54 -28.37 -2.75
N SER A 121 -4.00 -29.53 -3.10
CA SER A 121 -2.74 -29.63 -3.80
C SER A 121 -3.00 -28.92 -5.11
N SER A 122 -2.62 -27.64 -5.18
CA SER A 122 -2.55 -26.90 -6.43
C SER A 122 -1.94 -27.87 -7.44
N ALA A 123 -2.71 -28.17 -8.48
CA ALA A 123 -2.54 -29.36 -9.28
C ALA A 123 -1.29 -29.16 -10.17
N MET A 124 -0.11 -29.23 -9.54
CA MET A 124 1.17 -28.86 -10.09
C MET A 124 1.80 -30.09 -10.73
N THR A 125 2.22 -29.93 -11.98
CA THR A 125 3.02 -30.92 -12.68
C THR A 125 4.48 -30.53 -12.55
N VAL A 126 5.29 -31.41 -11.97
CA VAL A 126 6.74 -31.22 -11.84
C VAL A 126 7.43 -32.14 -12.83
N LEU A 127 8.27 -31.57 -13.70
CA LEU A 127 9.06 -32.30 -14.68
C LEU A 127 10.55 -32.10 -14.35
N ARG A 128 11.32 -33.19 -14.37
CA ARG A 128 12.77 -33.16 -14.37
C ARG A 128 13.27 -33.39 -15.78
N LEU A 129 14.18 -32.54 -16.23
CA LEU A 129 14.75 -32.59 -17.57
C LEU A 129 16.23 -32.96 -17.50
N ASP A 130 16.72 -33.70 -18.49
CA ASP A 130 18.16 -33.93 -18.70
C ASP A 130 18.82 -32.71 -19.37
N ASN A 131 20.13 -32.82 -19.65
CA ASN A 131 20.91 -31.79 -20.34
C ASN A 131 20.48 -31.53 -21.80
N HIS A 132 19.66 -32.41 -22.37
CA HIS A 132 19.12 -32.29 -23.73
C HIS A 132 17.67 -31.77 -23.74
N GLY A 133 17.10 -31.47 -22.57
CA GLY A 133 15.71 -31.06 -22.43
C GLY A 133 14.72 -32.22 -22.57
N THR A 134 15.17 -33.47 -22.43
CA THR A 134 14.39 -34.70 -22.39
C THR A 134 13.82 -34.90 -20.99
N ILE A 135 12.59 -35.37 -20.86
CA ILE A 135 11.93 -35.58 -19.56
C ILE A 135 12.42 -36.90 -18.93
N GLU A 136 13.20 -36.82 -17.85
CA GLU A 136 13.69 -37.99 -17.09
C GLU A 136 12.69 -38.45 -16.01
N LEU A 137 11.95 -37.50 -15.41
CA LEU A 137 11.02 -37.75 -14.33
C LEU A 137 9.81 -36.82 -14.46
N ALA A 138 8.62 -37.35 -14.20
CA ALA A 138 7.40 -36.56 -14.20
C ALA A 138 6.51 -36.91 -13.00
N HIS A 139 6.23 -35.91 -12.16
CA HIS A 139 5.20 -35.97 -11.13
C HIS A 139 4.00 -35.18 -11.62
N LEU A 140 3.00 -35.91 -12.12
CA LEU A 140 1.85 -35.30 -12.77
C LEU A 140 0.79 -34.89 -11.78
N SER A 141 0.27 -33.70 -12.03
CA SER A 141 -1.00 -33.27 -11.48
C SER A 141 -2.13 -34.18 -11.98
N PRO A 142 -3.18 -34.44 -11.16
CA PRO A 142 -4.40 -35.12 -11.63
C PRO A 142 -5.08 -34.42 -12.82
N ALA A 143 -4.82 -33.12 -13.01
CA ALA A 143 -5.35 -32.34 -14.14
C ALA A 143 -4.58 -32.55 -15.45
N PHE A 144 -3.38 -33.13 -15.40
CA PHE A 144 -2.55 -33.41 -16.55
C PHE A 144 -2.94 -34.78 -17.14
N ARG A 145 -3.61 -34.76 -18.31
CA ARG A 145 -4.25 -35.97 -18.88
C ARG A 145 -3.29 -36.94 -19.55
N GLN A 146 -2.08 -36.51 -19.90
CA GLN A 146 -1.09 -37.34 -20.57
C GLN A 146 -0.46 -38.31 -19.55
N PRO A 147 -0.35 -39.61 -19.85
CA PRO A 147 0.27 -40.56 -18.94
C PRO A 147 1.78 -40.31 -18.84
N VAL A 148 2.36 -40.59 -17.67
CA VAL A 148 3.82 -40.45 -17.42
C VAL A 148 4.64 -41.18 -18.49
N SER A 149 4.20 -42.36 -18.92
CA SER A 149 4.88 -43.18 -19.93
C SER A 149 5.00 -42.53 -21.30
N GLU A 150 4.14 -41.57 -21.65
CA GLU A 150 4.24 -40.83 -22.91
C GLU A 150 5.19 -39.64 -22.83
N LEU A 151 5.47 -39.17 -21.62
CA LEU A 151 6.32 -38.00 -21.36
C LEU A 151 7.79 -38.40 -21.20
N LEU A 152 8.05 -39.50 -20.49
CA LEU A 152 9.42 -39.96 -20.23
C LEU A 152 10.18 -40.21 -21.53
N ASP A 153 11.47 -39.88 -21.52
CA ASP A 153 12.41 -40.03 -22.63
C ASP A 153 12.02 -39.24 -23.90
N ARG A 154 11.10 -38.28 -23.79
CA ARG A 154 10.75 -37.36 -24.86
C ARG A 154 11.23 -35.93 -24.58
N PRO A 155 11.67 -35.19 -25.61
CA PRO A 155 12.05 -33.80 -25.45
C PRO A 155 10.84 -32.97 -25.02
N LEU A 156 11.00 -32.11 -24.01
CA LEU A 156 9.96 -31.19 -23.53
C LEU A 156 9.32 -30.42 -24.69
N LEU A 157 10.15 -29.98 -25.63
CA LEU A 157 9.72 -29.22 -26.81
C LEU A 157 8.70 -29.96 -27.68
N SER A 158 8.64 -31.29 -27.64
CA SER A 158 7.63 -32.08 -28.37
C SER A 158 6.21 -31.92 -27.83
N PHE A 159 6.06 -31.42 -26.59
CA PHE A 159 4.78 -31.17 -25.95
C PHE A 159 4.39 -29.69 -25.94
N LEU A 160 5.24 -28.81 -26.48
CA LEU A 160 4.99 -27.37 -26.54
C LEU A 160 4.47 -26.96 -27.91
N HIS A 161 3.66 -25.90 -27.95
CA HIS A 161 3.22 -25.34 -29.22
C HIS A 161 4.45 -24.73 -29.96
N PRO A 162 4.58 -24.90 -31.29
CA PRO A 162 5.75 -24.42 -32.06
C PRO A 162 6.07 -22.92 -31.88
N THR A 163 5.05 -22.11 -31.60
CA THR A 163 5.21 -20.66 -31.33
C THR A 163 5.94 -20.40 -30.01
N ASP A 164 5.72 -21.23 -28.99
CA ASP A 164 6.33 -21.09 -27.67
C ASP A 164 7.79 -21.57 -27.66
N VAL A 165 8.09 -22.59 -28.48
CA VAL A 165 9.45 -23.12 -28.68
C VAL A 165 10.42 -22.02 -29.10
N ARG A 166 10.01 -21.07 -29.95
CA ARG A 166 10.87 -19.96 -30.39
C ARG A 166 11.25 -19.00 -29.26
N THR A 167 10.40 -18.91 -28.24
CA THR A 167 10.59 -18.02 -27.08
C THR A 167 11.49 -18.67 -26.04
N ILE A 168 11.46 -20.01 -25.95
CA ILE A 168 12.31 -20.80 -25.07
C ILE A 168 13.59 -21.16 -25.84
N ARG A 169 14.48 -20.17 -26.01
CA ARG A 169 15.87 -20.50 -26.36
C ARG A 169 16.52 -21.07 -25.11
N TRP A 170 16.69 -22.39 -25.08
CA TRP A 170 17.59 -23.08 -24.16
C TRP A 170 19.02 -22.61 -24.42
N GLN A 171 19.40 -21.48 -23.81
CA GLN A 171 20.80 -21.10 -23.67
C GLN A 171 21.24 -21.58 -22.30
N SER A 172 21.44 -22.89 -22.15
CA SER A 172 22.16 -23.38 -20.98
C SER A 172 23.65 -23.17 -21.26
N PRO A 173 24.38 -22.36 -20.47
CA PRO A 173 25.81 -22.58 -20.30
C PRO A 173 26.00 -24.01 -19.76
N GLU A 174 27.07 -24.66 -20.19
CA GLU A 174 27.38 -26.06 -19.90
C GLU A 174 27.22 -26.39 -18.40
N ASP A 175 26.52 -27.49 -18.11
CA ASP A 175 26.46 -28.23 -16.83
C ASP A 175 25.59 -27.76 -15.64
N GLN A 176 24.52 -26.97 -15.83
CA GLN A 176 23.54 -26.73 -14.74
C GLN A 176 22.11 -27.16 -15.09
N TYR A 177 21.64 -28.22 -14.43
CA TYR A 177 20.25 -28.65 -14.45
C TYR A 177 19.36 -27.59 -13.78
N GLU A 178 18.54 -26.88 -14.54
CA GLU A 178 17.48 -26.01 -14.00
C GLU A 178 16.16 -26.79 -13.93
N TRP A 179 15.63 -26.97 -12.72
CA TRP A 179 14.30 -27.52 -12.52
C TRP A 179 13.26 -26.59 -13.17
N MET A 180 12.25 -27.14 -13.84
CA MET A 180 11.14 -26.35 -14.40
C MET A 180 9.80 -26.82 -13.84
N THR A 181 8.89 -25.87 -13.64
CA THR A 181 7.48 -26.15 -13.30
C THR A 181 6.61 -25.89 -14.51
N LEU A 182 5.71 -26.83 -14.81
CA LEU A 182 4.74 -26.72 -15.89
C LEU A 182 3.34 -26.65 -15.26
N THR A 183 2.68 -25.50 -15.40
CA THR A 183 1.27 -25.33 -15.01
C THR A 183 0.42 -25.43 -16.26
N VAL A 184 -0.52 -26.38 -16.29
CA VAL A 184 -1.47 -26.53 -17.40
C VAL A 184 -2.83 -26.06 -16.95
N MET A 185 -3.36 -25.04 -17.62
CA MET A 185 -4.70 -24.53 -17.38
C MET A 185 -5.65 -25.05 -18.45
N ASN A 186 -6.72 -25.71 -18.01
CA ASN A 186 -7.84 -26.08 -18.87
C ASN A 186 -8.93 -25.02 -18.72
N VAL A 187 -9.25 -24.29 -19.79
CA VAL A 187 -10.39 -23.36 -19.76
C VAL A 187 -11.68 -24.19 -19.65
N PRO A 188 -12.53 -23.98 -18.63
CA PRO A 188 -13.77 -24.75 -18.50
C PRO A 188 -14.67 -24.48 -19.71
N ARG A 189 -15.02 -25.55 -20.44
CA ARG A 189 -15.91 -25.48 -21.60
C ARG A 189 -17.23 -24.82 -21.21
N ARG A 190 -17.58 -23.73 -21.88
CA ARG A 190 -18.99 -23.32 -21.96
C ARG A 190 -19.72 -24.40 -22.76
N LEU A 191 -20.63 -25.14 -22.12
CA LEU A 191 -21.43 -26.21 -22.73
C LEU A 191 -22.23 -25.75 -23.97
N SER A 192 -22.37 -24.44 -24.19
CA SER A 192 -23.09 -23.84 -25.32
C SER A 192 -22.26 -23.61 -26.59
N CYS A 193 -20.92 -23.73 -26.56
CA CYS A 193 -20.08 -23.54 -27.75
C CYS A 193 -19.35 -24.85 -28.10
N ALA A 194 -19.94 -25.62 -29.00
CA ALA A 194 -19.41 -26.91 -29.46
C ALA A 194 -18.60 -26.81 -30.77
N ALA A 195 -18.07 -25.62 -31.11
CA ALA A 195 -17.24 -25.47 -32.29
C ALA A 195 -15.90 -26.21 -32.08
N LEU A 196 -15.67 -27.25 -32.89
CA LEU A 196 -14.45 -28.08 -32.83
C LEU A 196 -13.16 -27.27 -33.05
N GLU A 197 -13.28 -26.09 -33.68
CA GLU A 197 -12.16 -25.22 -34.02
C GLU A 197 -12.01 -23.97 -33.14
N ASP A 198 -12.69 -23.89 -31.99
CA ASP A 198 -12.51 -22.75 -31.09
C ASP A 198 -11.05 -22.70 -30.58
N PRO A 199 -10.27 -21.64 -30.88
CA PRO A 199 -8.88 -21.52 -30.44
C PRO A 199 -8.72 -21.50 -28.91
N LEU A 200 -9.79 -21.23 -28.16
CA LEU A 200 -9.83 -21.29 -26.69
C LEU A 200 -9.95 -22.71 -26.12
N ASN A 201 -10.12 -23.74 -26.95
CA ASN A 201 -10.15 -25.15 -26.51
C ASN A 201 -8.75 -25.74 -26.25
N LYS A 202 -7.67 -25.01 -26.53
CA LYS A 202 -6.31 -25.51 -26.30
C LYS A 202 -5.89 -25.21 -24.85
N PRO A 203 -5.37 -26.21 -24.10
CA PRO A 203 -4.86 -25.95 -22.76
C PRO A 203 -3.71 -24.95 -22.80
N ILE A 204 -3.70 -24.00 -21.86
CA ILE A 204 -2.62 -23.02 -21.73
C ILE A 204 -1.55 -23.61 -20.83
N CYS A 205 -0.33 -23.76 -21.35
CA CYS A 205 0.83 -24.26 -20.62
C CYS A 205 1.73 -23.09 -20.19
N ILE A 206 1.95 -22.92 -18.88
CA ILE A 206 2.89 -21.95 -18.31
C ILE A 206 4.11 -22.72 -17.80
N LEU A 207 5.27 -22.50 -18.42
CA LEU A 207 6.56 -22.99 -17.95
C LEU A 207 7.24 -21.94 -17.06
N ARG A 208 7.70 -22.33 -15.87
CA ARG A 208 8.50 -21.47 -14.99
C ARG A 208 9.82 -22.17 -14.60
N PRO A 209 10.99 -21.55 -14.79
CA PRO A 209 12.23 -22.04 -14.23
C PRO A 209 12.19 -21.90 -12.69
N ILE A 210 12.50 -22.98 -11.98
CA ILE A 210 12.76 -22.96 -10.55
C ILE A 210 14.22 -22.54 -10.39
N ARG A 211 14.44 -21.34 -9.85
CA ARG A 211 15.77 -20.94 -9.42
C ARG A 211 16.16 -21.82 -8.24
N SER A 212 17.14 -22.68 -8.44
CA SER A 212 17.76 -23.45 -7.36
C SER A 212 18.48 -22.47 -6.44
N GLU A 213 17.84 -22.11 -5.32
CA GLU A 213 18.56 -21.50 -4.21
C GLU A 213 19.45 -22.58 -3.55
N GLY A 214 20.64 -22.79 -4.12
CA GLY A 214 21.77 -23.44 -3.46
C GLY A 214 21.67 -24.95 -3.20
N SER A 215 21.82 -25.76 -4.24
CA SER A 215 22.25 -27.16 -4.08
C SER A 215 23.69 -27.21 -3.57
N CYS A 216 23.88 -27.62 -2.31
CA CYS A 216 25.19 -28.00 -1.79
C CYS A 216 25.00 -29.18 -0.84
N ALA A 217 25.15 -30.39 -1.39
CA ALA A 217 25.16 -31.64 -0.66
C ALA A 217 26.30 -32.52 -1.21
N ALA A 218 27.54 -32.26 -0.76
CA ALA A 218 28.64 -33.24 -0.62
C ALA A 218 29.94 -32.54 -0.17
N ALA A 219 29.96 -31.91 1.01
CA ALA A 219 31.20 -31.50 1.70
C ALA A 219 30.90 -31.23 3.18
N THR A 220 30.47 -32.26 3.90
CA THR A 220 30.12 -32.20 5.33
C THR A 220 31.37 -32.14 6.19
N SER A 221 31.85 -30.92 6.50
CA SER A 221 32.46 -30.55 7.79
C SER A 221 32.90 -29.08 7.79
N VAL A 222 33.66 -28.63 6.78
CA VAL A 222 34.15 -27.23 6.70
C VAL A 222 33.03 -26.25 6.29
N ASN A 223 32.02 -26.75 5.58
CA ASN A 223 30.91 -25.95 5.06
C ASN A 223 29.91 -25.52 6.15
N GLY A 224 29.83 -26.24 7.28
CA GLY A 224 28.97 -25.88 8.41
C GLY A 224 29.46 -24.61 9.11
N PHE A 225 30.78 -24.48 9.28
CA PHE A 225 31.39 -23.29 9.88
C PHE A 225 31.26 -22.07 8.97
N LEU A 226 31.51 -22.21 7.67
CA LEU A 226 31.33 -21.11 6.72
C LEU A 226 29.87 -20.69 6.56
N ARG A 227 28.91 -21.64 6.61
CA ARG A 227 27.47 -21.32 6.67
C ARG A 227 27.08 -20.62 7.97
N PHE A 228 27.64 -21.02 9.11
CA PHE A 228 27.43 -20.34 10.38
C PHE A 228 27.98 -18.90 10.35
N ILE A 229 29.18 -18.70 9.81
CA ILE A 229 29.76 -17.36 9.64
C ILE A 229 28.95 -16.52 8.64
N SER A 230 28.48 -17.10 7.54
CA SER A 230 27.61 -16.42 6.57
C SER A 230 26.25 -16.07 7.18
N ALA A 231 25.66 -16.95 7.99
CA ALA A 231 24.42 -16.69 8.71
C ALA A 231 24.60 -15.62 9.78
N ILE A 232 25.70 -15.62 10.54
CA ILE A 232 26.05 -14.54 11.47
C ILE A 232 26.23 -13.23 10.70
N HIS A 233 26.93 -13.24 9.57
CA HIS A 233 27.15 -12.04 8.77
C HIS A 233 25.84 -11.48 8.18
N GLY A 234 24.94 -12.36 7.72
CA GLY A 234 23.59 -11.98 7.32
C GLY A 234 22.76 -11.43 8.48
N ALA A 235 22.87 -12.03 9.66
CA ALA A 235 22.21 -11.57 10.88
C ALA A 235 22.76 -10.22 11.38
N THR A 236 24.08 -9.98 11.27
CA THR A 236 24.68 -8.69 11.66
C THR A 236 24.36 -7.59 10.66
N MET A 237 24.35 -7.89 9.36
CA MET A 237 23.94 -6.93 8.33
C MET A 237 22.46 -6.56 8.44
N THR A 238 21.60 -7.55 8.70
CA THR A 238 20.19 -7.27 9.00
C THR A 238 20.06 -6.47 10.30
N ALA A 239 20.74 -6.83 11.39
CA ALA A 239 20.74 -6.03 12.62
C ALA A 239 21.21 -4.58 12.41
N ALA A 240 22.22 -4.34 11.56
CA ALA A 240 22.68 -2.99 11.22
C ALA A 240 21.63 -2.19 10.43
N VAL A 241 20.96 -2.82 9.46
CA VAL A 241 19.83 -2.21 8.73
C VAL A 241 18.68 -1.90 9.68
N TRP A 242 18.40 -2.78 10.64
CA TRP A 242 17.38 -2.55 11.66
C TRP A 242 17.76 -1.42 12.62
N SER A 243 19.04 -1.32 13.03
CA SER A 243 19.55 -0.22 13.85
C SER A 243 19.32 1.14 13.18
N THR A 244 19.71 1.27 11.91
CA THR A 244 19.49 2.52 11.16
C THR A 244 18.01 2.84 10.94
N SER A 245 17.16 1.81 10.85
CA SER A 245 15.71 1.99 10.73
C SER A 245 15.08 2.45 12.04
N ILE A 246 15.53 1.91 13.17
CA ILE A 246 15.11 2.31 14.52
C ILE A 246 15.57 3.74 14.81
N GLU A 247 16.81 4.11 14.47
CA GLU A 247 17.31 5.48 14.61
C GLU A 247 16.44 6.47 13.84
N LYS A 248 16.14 6.20 12.57
CA LYS A 248 15.23 7.04 11.75
C LYS A 248 13.82 7.09 12.32
N ALA A 249 13.31 5.99 12.88
CA ALA A 249 11.99 5.98 13.51
C ALA A 249 11.97 6.84 14.79
N ILE A 250 13.03 6.79 15.60
CA ILE A 250 13.19 7.63 16.79
C ILE A 250 13.28 9.10 16.38
N GLU A 251 14.08 9.45 15.36
CA GLU A 251 14.16 10.81 14.83
C GLU A 251 12.79 11.32 14.34
N ALA A 252 12.06 10.49 13.60
CA ALA A 252 10.72 10.83 13.13
C ALA A 252 9.72 11.01 14.28
N MET A 253 9.78 10.17 15.32
CA MET A 253 8.96 10.32 16.52
C MET A 253 9.30 11.60 17.29
N GLN A 254 10.58 11.91 17.44
CA GLN A 254 11.03 13.15 18.09
C GLN A 254 10.56 14.38 17.31
N LEU A 255 10.66 14.37 15.98
CA LEU A 255 10.15 15.43 15.12
C LEU A 255 8.63 15.58 15.22
N ALA A 256 7.90 14.46 15.24
CA ALA A 256 6.45 14.46 15.39
C ALA A 256 6.00 15.02 16.75
N VAL A 257 6.67 14.64 17.84
CA VAL A 257 6.43 15.20 19.18
C VAL A 257 6.75 16.69 19.21
N HIS A 258 7.84 17.11 18.58
CA HIS A 258 8.19 18.52 18.46
C HIS A 258 7.12 19.32 17.72
N HIS A 259 6.65 18.85 16.56
CA HIS A 259 5.56 19.48 15.82
C HIS A 259 4.26 19.51 16.63
N ALA A 260 3.89 18.41 17.30
CA ALA A 260 2.69 18.35 18.14
C ALA A 260 2.74 19.39 19.27
N ASN A 261 3.91 19.55 19.92
CA ASN A 261 4.11 20.58 20.93
C ASN A 261 3.96 21.98 20.35
N THR A 262 4.57 22.27 19.19
CA THR A 262 4.43 23.57 18.51
C THR A 262 2.97 23.88 18.18
N TYR A 263 2.23 22.94 17.59
CA TYR A 263 0.80 23.10 17.31
C TYR A 263 -0.03 23.33 18.58
N MET A 264 0.28 22.62 19.67
CA MET A 264 -0.40 22.81 20.94
C MET A 264 -0.13 24.21 21.53
N VAL A 265 1.10 24.72 21.41
CA VAL A 265 1.45 26.10 21.83
C VAL A 265 0.63 27.12 21.05
N GLU A 266 0.58 26.97 19.72
CA GLU A 266 -0.18 27.86 18.83
C GLU A 266 -1.68 27.83 19.12
N PHE A 267 -2.25 26.63 19.27
CA PHE A 267 -3.66 26.46 19.62
C PHE A 267 -4.00 27.10 20.96
N LEU A 268 -3.19 26.87 22.00
CA LEU A 268 -3.37 27.48 23.31
C LEU A 268 -3.22 29.00 23.26
N ALA A 269 -2.27 29.52 22.48
CA ALA A 269 -2.12 30.94 22.24
C ALA A 269 -3.38 31.55 21.62
N HIS A 270 -3.92 30.93 20.56
CA HIS A 270 -5.16 31.37 19.92
C HIS A 270 -6.36 31.29 20.85
N MET A 271 -6.47 30.23 21.65
CA MET A 271 -7.52 30.08 22.66
C MET A 271 -7.44 31.19 23.70
N LEU A 272 -6.24 31.46 24.25
CA LEU A 272 -6.03 32.52 25.23
C LEU A 272 -6.35 33.91 24.67
N ILE A 273 -5.98 34.19 23.42
CA ILE A 273 -6.34 35.44 22.73
C ILE A 273 -7.87 35.54 22.57
N SER A 274 -8.53 34.46 22.17
CA SER A 274 -9.99 34.44 21.97
C SER A 274 -10.74 34.63 23.29
N VAL A 275 -10.27 34.01 24.38
CA VAL A 275 -10.81 34.21 25.73
C VAL A 275 -10.57 35.64 26.21
N ALA A 276 -9.39 36.21 25.94
CA ALA A 276 -9.11 37.61 26.28
C ALA A 276 -10.06 38.56 25.56
N ASP A 277 -10.29 38.36 24.25
CA ASP A 277 -11.26 39.15 23.48
C ASP A 277 -12.68 39.02 24.04
N LEU A 278 -13.10 37.80 24.35
CA LEU A 278 -14.40 37.54 24.96
C LEU A 278 -14.54 38.25 26.30
N VAL A 279 -13.57 38.10 27.20
CA VAL A 279 -13.61 38.77 28.51
C VAL A 279 -13.65 40.29 28.35
N MET A 280 -12.89 40.85 27.40
CA MET A 280 -12.91 42.28 27.12
C MET A 280 -14.28 42.76 26.61
N ASP A 281 -14.94 41.99 25.75
CA ASP A 281 -16.28 42.31 25.24
C ASP A 281 -17.36 42.20 26.33
N TYR A 282 -17.20 41.31 27.32
CA TYR A 282 -18.16 41.10 28.40
C TYR A 282 -17.93 42.00 29.63
N VAL A 283 -16.70 42.41 29.91
CA VAL A 283 -16.37 43.24 31.08
C VAL A 283 -16.69 44.73 30.85
N GLU A 284 -16.96 45.15 29.62
CA GLU A 284 -17.46 46.50 29.31
C GLU A 284 -18.89 46.52 28.74
N PRO A 285 -19.92 46.58 29.59
CA PRO A 285 -21.18 47.24 29.19
C PRO A 285 -21.47 48.52 29.98
N GLY A 286 -20.63 48.94 30.94
CA GLY A 286 -20.97 50.05 31.85
C GLY A 286 -19.84 50.90 32.43
N GLY A 287 -18.60 50.75 31.97
CA GLY A 287 -17.48 51.56 32.44
C GLY A 287 -17.45 52.93 31.78
N GLU A 288 -17.77 53.98 32.55
CA GLU A 288 -17.68 55.42 32.22
C GLU A 288 -16.25 55.93 31.89
N TRP A 289 -15.46 55.19 31.11
CA TRP A 289 -14.10 55.59 30.72
C TRP A 289 -14.06 56.19 29.32
N GLN A 290 -14.90 57.20 29.03
CA GLN A 290 -14.62 58.31 28.09
C GLN A 290 -15.90 59.14 27.84
N ARG A 291 -16.23 59.98 28.83
CA ARG A 291 -16.99 61.21 28.60
C ARG A 291 -16.04 62.41 28.58
N ASP A 292 -14.92 62.28 27.88
CA ASP A 292 -14.15 63.47 27.50
C ASP A 292 -14.72 64.00 26.18
N ALA A 293 -15.22 65.23 26.27
CA ALA A 293 -15.85 65.98 25.20
C ALA A 293 -15.00 65.96 23.92
N TYR A 294 -15.46 65.23 22.91
CA TYR A 294 -14.92 65.37 21.57
C TYR A 294 -15.44 66.69 20.97
N PRO A 295 -14.56 67.56 20.45
CA PRO A 295 -15.01 68.67 19.62
C PRO A 295 -15.71 68.08 18.39
N VAL A 296 -16.92 68.56 18.12
CA VAL A 296 -17.67 68.27 16.90
C VAL A 296 -16.89 68.84 15.73
N VAL A 297 -16.03 68.02 15.12
CA VAL A 297 -15.35 68.40 13.87
C VAL A 297 -16.31 68.10 12.73
N HIS A 298 -16.79 69.17 12.07
CA HIS A 298 -17.63 69.07 10.89
C HIS A 298 -16.90 68.31 9.77
N VAL A 299 -17.58 67.28 9.26
CA VAL A 299 -17.04 66.25 8.37
C VAL A 299 -17.13 66.70 6.92
N GLU A 300 -15.98 66.92 6.26
CA GLU A 300 -15.87 66.95 4.79
C GLU A 300 -14.81 65.97 4.24
N GLN A 301 -14.33 65.03 5.07
CA GLN A 301 -13.41 63.95 4.66
C GLN A 301 -13.78 62.61 5.31
N GLY A 302 -14.97 62.07 4.97
CA GLY A 302 -15.54 60.88 5.60
C GLY A 302 -14.67 59.61 5.56
N ASN A 303 -13.84 59.43 4.52
CA ASN A 303 -13.04 58.20 4.39
C ASN A 303 -11.78 58.19 5.27
N LYS A 304 -11.10 59.34 5.41
CA LYS A 304 -9.88 59.44 6.26
C LYS A 304 -10.20 59.37 7.75
N VAL A 305 -11.36 59.90 8.17
CA VAL A 305 -11.80 59.82 9.57
C VAL A 305 -12.18 58.38 9.94
N ARG A 306 -12.80 57.64 9.01
CA ARG A 306 -13.14 56.23 9.25
C ARG A 306 -11.89 55.35 9.43
N GLU A 307 -10.89 55.49 8.56
CA GLU A 307 -9.63 54.73 8.67
C GLU A 307 -8.88 55.04 9.97
N THR A 308 -8.84 56.32 10.39
CA THR A 308 -8.14 56.71 11.63
C THR A 308 -8.85 56.22 12.90
N VAL A 309 -10.18 56.17 12.91
CA VAL A 309 -10.96 55.60 14.02
C VAL A 309 -10.77 54.08 14.09
N GLU A 310 -10.82 53.37 12.96
CA GLU A 310 -10.58 51.92 12.91
C GLU A 310 -9.15 51.57 13.35
N LEU A 311 -8.14 52.34 12.94
CA LEU A 311 -6.75 52.15 13.37
C LEU A 311 -6.58 52.35 14.88
N ARG A 312 -7.18 53.41 15.45
CA ARG A 312 -7.14 53.65 16.90
C ARG A 312 -7.83 52.55 17.70
N GLN A 313 -8.97 52.05 17.23
CA GLN A 313 -9.66 50.92 17.86
C GLN A 313 -8.84 49.63 17.79
N ARG A 314 -8.11 49.40 16.70
CA ARG A 314 -7.19 48.26 16.57
C ARG A 314 -6.01 48.38 17.54
N LEU A 315 -5.36 49.54 17.60
CA LEU A 315 -4.24 49.80 18.52
C LEU A 315 -4.67 49.68 19.99
N GLY A 316 -5.85 50.19 20.34
CA GLY A 316 -6.42 50.05 21.68
C GLY A 316 -6.72 48.61 22.06
N ARG A 317 -7.21 47.78 21.12
CA ARG A 317 -7.40 46.33 21.33
C ARG A 317 -6.07 45.61 21.54
N LEU A 318 -5.06 45.92 20.75
CA LEU A 318 -3.73 45.29 20.85
C LEU A 318 -3.03 45.64 22.17
N SER A 319 -3.11 46.90 22.61
CA SER A 319 -2.56 47.32 23.91
C SER A 319 -3.22 46.58 25.08
N ARG A 320 -4.56 46.42 25.05
CA ARG A 320 -5.31 45.68 26.08
C ARG A 320 -4.97 44.18 26.08
N ARG A 321 -4.86 43.56 24.89
CA ARG A 321 -4.39 42.17 24.76
C ARG A 321 -3.00 41.97 25.35
N LEU A 322 -2.06 42.88 25.06
CA LEU A 322 -0.71 42.81 25.60
C LEU A 322 -0.70 42.91 27.14
N ALA A 323 -1.46 43.84 27.71
CA ALA A 323 -1.59 43.99 29.16
C ALA A 323 -2.17 42.73 29.82
N PHE A 324 -3.20 42.12 29.22
CA PHE A 324 -3.79 40.87 29.71
C PHE A 324 -2.78 39.71 29.68
N VAL A 325 -2.04 39.55 28.59
CA VAL A 325 -1.01 38.50 28.47
C VAL A 325 0.09 38.67 29.52
N GLN A 326 0.53 39.91 29.77
CA GLN A 326 1.51 40.21 30.82
C GLN A 326 0.96 39.90 32.22
N GLN A 327 -0.32 40.17 32.48
CA GLN A 327 -0.96 39.82 33.75
C GLN A 327 -1.06 38.30 33.93
N MET A 328 -1.44 37.57 32.88
CA MET A 328 -1.46 36.10 32.89
C MET A 328 -0.07 35.50 33.10
N ARG A 329 0.96 36.07 32.46
CA ARG A 329 2.36 35.69 32.69
C ARG A 329 2.77 35.90 34.14
N LYS A 330 2.44 37.05 34.72
CA LYS A 330 2.74 37.35 36.13
C LYS A 330 2.02 36.37 37.07
N TRP A 331 0.75 36.08 36.80
CA TRP A 331 -0.02 35.11 37.57
C TRP A 331 0.60 33.70 37.48
N ALA A 332 0.89 33.23 36.26
CA ALA A 332 1.54 31.93 36.04
C ALA A 332 2.90 31.86 36.73
N GLY A 333 3.69 32.95 36.68
CA GLY A 333 4.98 33.08 37.38
C GLY A 333 4.87 33.11 38.91
N SER A 334 3.68 33.38 39.46
CA SER A 334 3.43 33.37 40.91
C SER A 334 2.78 32.07 41.42
N SER A 335 2.26 31.23 40.52
CA SER A 335 1.57 29.99 40.86
C SER A 335 2.44 28.77 40.57
N TYR A 336 2.91 28.09 41.63
CA TYR A 336 3.72 26.87 41.50
C TYR A 336 3.04 25.78 40.64
N VAL A 337 1.72 25.60 40.81
CA VAL A 337 0.95 24.65 40.02
C VAL A 337 0.99 25.01 38.54
N ALA A 338 0.78 26.29 38.20
CA ALA A 338 0.81 26.75 36.82
C ALA A 338 2.21 26.59 36.20
N GLN A 339 3.27 26.96 36.93
CA GLN A 339 4.66 26.74 36.49
C GLN A 339 4.91 25.26 36.21
N ARG A 340 4.55 24.37 37.14
CA ARG A 340 4.80 22.94 37.01
C ARG A 340 3.99 22.31 35.88
N SER A 341 2.76 22.75 35.66
CA SER A 341 1.95 22.32 34.53
C SER A 341 2.55 22.76 33.20
N LEU A 342 3.02 24.00 33.07
CA LEU A 342 3.66 24.51 31.85
C LEU A 342 4.98 23.79 31.56
N GLU A 343 5.78 23.49 32.59
CA GLU A 343 7.00 22.67 32.47
C GLU A 343 6.69 21.24 32.02
N THR A 344 5.71 20.58 32.65
CA THR A 344 5.35 19.18 32.35
C THR A 344 4.82 19.03 30.93
N LEU A 345 4.09 20.03 30.44
CA LEU A 345 3.56 20.06 29.08
C LEU A 345 4.60 20.54 28.05
N GLY A 346 5.82 20.92 28.47
CA GLY A 346 6.88 21.37 27.55
C GLY A 346 6.59 22.72 26.88
N ILE A 347 5.74 23.56 27.48
CA ILE A 347 5.27 24.85 26.91
C ILE A 347 5.95 26.06 27.56
N VAL A 348 7.17 25.86 28.07
CA VAL A 348 7.96 26.93 28.68
C VAL A 348 8.25 27.98 27.62
N GLY A 349 7.78 29.22 27.83
CA GLY A 349 7.91 30.32 26.88
C GLY A 349 6.65 30.67 26.08
N ILE A 350 5.49 30.03 26.33
CA ILE A 350 4.23 30.37 25.64
C ILE A 350 3.87 31.85 25.74
N PHE A 351 4.11 32.49 26.89
CA PHE A 351 3.84 33.92 27.08
C PHE A 351 4.77 34.81 26.26
N ASP A 352 6.05 34.44 26.09
CA ASP A 352 6.98 35.17 25.22
C ASP A 352 6.53 35.10 23.76
N TYR A 353 6.06 33.93 23.31
CA TYR A 353 5.51 33.74 21.97
C TYR A 353 4.23 34.58 21.74
N ILE A 354 3.30 34.59 22.71
CA ILE A 354 2.06 35.37 22.59
C ILE A 354 2.38 36.87 22.59
N GLU A 355 3.25 37.34 23.49
CA GLU A 355 3.67 38.75 23.52
C GLU A 355 4.29 39.17 22.17
N GLU A 356 5.18 38.36 21.61
CA GLU A 356 5.81 38.64 20.33
C GLU A 356 4.81 38.62 19.17
N SER A 357 3.84 37.71 19.20
CA SER A 357 2.76 37.65 18.21
C SER A 357 1.85 38.88 18.27
N VAL A 358 1.52 39.35 19.48
CA VAL A 358 0.75 40.58 19.67
C VAL A 358 1.55 41.81 19.22
N ARG A 359 2.87 41.85 19.47
CA ARG A 359 3.75 42.92 18.98
C ARG A 359 3.84 42.97 17.46
N LYS A 360 3.94 41.81 16.79
CA LYS A 360 3.97 41.73 15.32
C LYS A 360 2.65 42.14 14.65
N ALA A 361 1.55 42.04 15.37
CA ALA A 361 0.22 42.45 14.89
C ALA A 361 -0.08 43.94 15.11
N ALA A 362 0.73 44.63 15.91
CA ALA A 362 0.67 46.07 16.18
C ALA A 362 1.55 46.84 15.20
#